data_AF-A0A210PA02-F1
#
_entry.id   AF-A0A210PA02-F1
#
_cell.length_a   1.000
_cell.length_b   1.000
_cell.length_c   1.000
_cell.angle_alpha   90.00
_cell.angle_beta   90.00
_cell.angle_gamma   90.00
#
_symmetry.space_group_name_H-M   'P 1'
#
loop_
_entity.id
_entity.type
_entity.pdbx_description
1 polymer ?
#
loop_
_entity_poly.entity_id
_entity_poly.type
_entity_poly.pdbx_seq_one_letter_code
_entity_poly.pdbx_strand_id
1 'polypeptide(L)'
;MNSATQILLVIASFILALSVLVGLILISTSLFQIKGLMKTKNKLLIQKSRPYVICRRINKQTIEIRNVGNSPARIDEIQGDTVDFSYLNQKNLFSGQFFNFPIAENQDVNILVKYHDQISNFEEKFTI
;
A
#
# COMPACT_ATOMS: atom_id res chain seq x y z
N MET A 1 58.75 19.54 25.15
CA MET A 1 58.08 18.39 24.50
C MET A 1 59.09 17.77 23.54
N ASN A 2 59.38 16.47 23.63
CA ASN A 2 60.40 15.83 22.79
C ASN A 2 59.88 15.67 21.34
N SER A 3 60.75 15.87 20.34
CA SER A 3 60.46 15.69 18.91
C SER A 3 59.82 14.32 18.61
N ALA A 4 60.24 13.27 19.32
CA ALA A 4 59.64 11.94 19.21
C ALA A 4 58.14 11.92 19.59
N THR A 5 57.76 12.65 20.65
CA THR A 5 56.37 12.78 21.10
C THR A 5 55.52 13.58 20.11
N GLN A 6 56.11 14.63 19.50
CA GLN A 6 55.44 15.41 18.44
C GLN A 6 55.16 14.56 17.20
N ILE A 7 56.14 13.78 16.73
CA ILE A 7 55.97 12.90 15.57
C ILE A 7 54.90 11.83 15.84
N LEU A 8 54.89 11.23 17.04
CA LEU A 8 53.88 10.26 17.44
C LEU A 8 52.46 10.84 17.41
N LEU A 9 52.28 12.05 17.96
CA LEU A 9 50.99 12.76 17.96
C LEU A 9 50.50 13.06 16.54
N VAL A 10 51.39 13.46 15.63
CA VAL A 10 51.03 13.71 14.22
C VAL A 10 50.55 12.43 13.55
N ILE A 11 51.28 11.32 13.69
CA ILE A 11 50.89 10.02 13.12
C ILE A 11 49.54 9.56 13.68
N ALA A 12 49.35 9.66 15.00
CA ALA A 12 48.09 9.28 15.65
C ALA A 12 46.90 10.13 15.15
N SER A 13 47.10 11.45 15.00
CA SER A 13 46.07 12.35 14.46
C SER A 13 45.69 12.02 13.02
N PHE A 14 46.67 11.60 12.20
CA PHE A 14 46.45 11.20 10.82
C PHE A 14 45.64 9.89 10.74
N ILE A 15 45.98 8.91 11.58
CA ILE A 15 45.22 7.64 11.67
C ILE A 15 43.78 7.91 12.12
N LEU A 16 43.59 8.74 13.15
CA LEU A 16 42.25 9.12 13.62
C LEU A 16 41.43 9.80 12.52
N ALA A 17 42.02 10.74 11.79
CA ALA A 17 41.35 11.41 10.69
C ALA A 17 40.92 10.43 9.59
N LEU A 18 41.80 9.50 9.20
CA LEU A 18 41.49 8.44 8.23
C LEU A 18 40.38 7.51 8.73
N SER A 19 40.43 7.07 9.98
CA SER A 19 39.40 6.20 10.56
C SER A 19 38.03 6.88 10.58
N VAL A 20 37.97 8.17 10.95
CA VAL A 20 36.72 8.95 10.91
C VAL A 20 36.21 9.09 9.49
N LEU A 21 37.08 9.38 8.52
CA LEU A 21 36.70 9.50 7.11
C LEU A 21 36.10 8.20 6.57
N VAL A 22 36.76 7.07 6.80
CA VAL A 22 36.26 5.75 6.39
C VAL A 22 34.93 5.44 7.08
N GLY A 23 34.81 5.73 8.38
CA GLY A 23 33.57 5.56 9.13
C GLY A 23 32.41 6.36 8.53
N LEU A 24 32.63 7.63 8.18
CA LEU A 24 31.61 8.49 7.57
C LEU A 24 31.16 7.97 6.20
N ILE A 25 32.09 7.46 5.39
CA ILE A 25 31.76 6.87 4.07
C ILE A 25 30.91 5.61 4.26
N LEU A 26 31.28 4.72 5.17
CA LEU A 26 30.53 3.47 5.44
C LEU A 26 29.13 3.74 5.98
N ILE A 27 28.99 4.72 6.88
CA ILE A 27 27.68 5.12 7.43
C ILE A 27 26.82 5.74 6.31
N SER A 28 27.38 6.65 5.51
CA SER A 28 26.64 7.33 4.45
C SER A 28 26.13 6.36 3.39
N THR A 29 27.00 5.46 2.90
CA THR A 29 26.63 4.46 1.88
C THR A 29 25.53 3.52 2.39
N SER A 30 25.63 3.09 3.65
CA SER A 30 24.62 2.25 4.30
C SER A 30 23.27 2.98 4.42
N LEU A 31 23.26 4.26 4.82
CA LEU A 31 22.05 5.08 4.90
C LEU A 31 21.35 5.22 3.54
N PHE A 32 22.10 5.45 2.46
CA PHE A 32 21.53 5.52 1.11
C PHE A 32 20.89 4.21 0.67
N GLN A 33 21.55 3.07 0.94
CA GLN A 33 21.00 1.75 0.64
C GLN A 33 19.71 1.48 1.42
N ILE A 34 19.70 1.76 2.73
CA ILE A 34 18.52 1.58 3.58
C ILE A 34 17.36 2.43 3.07
N LYS A 35 17.59 3.70 2.71
CA LYS A 35 16.56 4.58 2.14
C LYS A 35 15.96 3.98 0.85
N GLY A 36 16.80 3.48 -0.05
CA GLY A 36 16.36 2.81 -1.28
C GLY A 36 15.50 1.59 -0.99
N LEU A 37 15.97 0.72 -0.08
CA LEU A 37 15.25 -0.49 0.33
C LEU A 37 13.90 -0.17 0.99
N MET A 38 13.86 0.81 1.90
CA MET A 38 12.62 1.25 2.54
C MET A 38 11.59 1.70 1.51
N LYS A 39 11.99 2.48 0.50
CA LYS A 39 11.08 2.94 -0.56
C LYS A 39 10.47 1.75 -1.32
N THR A 40 11.29 0.77 -1.69
CA THR A 40 10.83 -0.43 -2.39
C THR A 40 9.93 -1.30 -1.51
N LYS A 41 10.31 -1.53 -0.25
CA LYS A 41 9.52 -2.32 0.70
C LYS A 41 8.17 -1.65 0.98
N ASN A 42 8.14 -0.33 1.15
CA ASN A 42 6.90 0.41 1.34
C ASN A 42 5.98 0.28 0.12
N LYS A 43 6.52 0.42 -1.10
CA LYS A 43 5.75 0.20 -2.34
C LYS A 43 5.14 -1.21 -2.40
N LEU A 44 5.92 -2.24 -2.05
CA LEU A 44 5.45 -3.62 -2.03
C LEU A 44 4.39 -3.85 -0.95
N LEU A 45 4.57 -3.25 0.24
CA LEU A 45 3.59 -3.31 1.32
C LEU A 45 2.26 -2.72 0.86
N ILE A 46 2.26 -1.51 0.30
CA ILE A 46 1.05 -0.85 -0.22
C ILE A 46 0.37 -1.74 -1.27
N GLN A 47 1.13 -2.32 -2.20
CA GLN A 47 0.56 -3.20 -3.22
C GLN A 47 -0.06 -4.47 -2.63
N LYS A 48 0.58 -5.08 -1.63
CA LYS A 48 0.11 -6.31 -0.98
C LYS A 48 -1.05 -6.06 -0.02
N SER A 49 -1.09 -4.89 0.62
CA SER A 49 -2.10 -4.47 1.58
C SER A 49 -3.26 -3.71 0.93
N ARG A 50 -3.30 -3.59 -0.39
CA ARG A 50 -4.39 -2.91 -1.08
C ARG A 50 -5.67 -3.75 -1.03
N PRO A 51 -6.81 -3.16 -0.65
CA PRO A 51 -8.11 -3.78 -0.88
C PRO A 51 -8.45 -3.73 -2.37
N TYR A 52 -8.97 -4.84 -2.90
CA TYR A 52 -9.43 -4.93 -4.28
C TYR A 52 -10.89 -5.35 -4.25
N VAL A 53 -11.78 -4.40 -4.45
CA VAL A 53 -13.21 -4.70 -4.54
C VAL A 53 -13.50 -5.01 -6.00
N ILE A 54 -14.06 -6.17 -6.28
CA ILE A 54 -14.53 -6.53 -7.61
C ILE A 54 -16.04 -6.66 -7.60
N CYS A 55 -16.63 -6.34 -8.73
CA CYS A 55 -18.04 -6.57 -8.96
C CYS A 55 -18.18 -7.48 -10.19
N ARG A 56 -18.93 -8.56 -10.06
CA ARG A 56 -19.14 -9.53 -11.16
C ARG A 56 -20.55 -10.10 -11.13
N ARG A 57 -21.06 -10.47 -12.31
CA ARG A 57 -22.31 -11.22 -12.45
C ARG A 57 -22.01 -12.71 -12.25
N ILE A 58 -22.64 -13.34 -11.26
CA ILE A 58 -22.49 -14.79 -11.02
C ILE A 58 -23.46 -15.55 -11.94
N ASN A 59 -24.72 -15.13 -11.97
CA ASN A 59 -25.78 -15.71 -12.81
C ASN A 59 -26.56 -14.58 -13.50
N LYS A 60 -27.52 -14.92 -14.38
CA LYS A 60 -28.34 -13.93 -15.10
C LYS A 60 -29.11 -12.95 -14.22
N GLN A 61 -29.27 -13.26 -12.93
CA GLN A 61 -30.11 -12.52 -11.98
C GLN A 61 -29.37 -12.14 -10.69
N THR A 62 -28.04 -12.29 -10.62
CA THR A 62 -27.28 -11.97 -9.40
C THR A 62 -25.92 -11.34 -9.68
N ILE A 63 -25.66 -10.25 -8.97
CA ILE A 63 -24.36 -9.58 -8.91
C ILE A 63 -23.70 -9.88 -7.57
N GLU A 64 -22.41 -10.16 -7.60
CA GLU A 64 -21.56 -10.31 -6.43
C GLU A 64 -20.58 -9.14 -6.36
N ILE A 65 -20.56 -8.48 -5.21
CA ILE A 65 -19.51 -7.54 -4.81
C ILE A 65 -18.62 -8.25 -3.80
N ARG A 66 -17.33 -8.39 -4.11
CA ARG A 66 -16.37 -9.15 -3.29
C ARG A 66 -15.08 -8.37 -3.11
N ASN A 67 -14.49 -8.42 -1.92
CA ASN A 67 -13.11 -8.00 -1.74
C ASN A 67 -12.16 -9.18 -1.97
N VAL A 68 -11.36 -9.11 -3.02
CA VAL A 68 -10.31 -10.09 -3.35
C VAL A 68 -8.92 -9.64 -2.89
N GLY A 69 -8.80 -8.44 -2.32
CA GLY A 69 -7.57 -7.96 -1.72
C GLY A 69 -7.32 -8.56 -0.34
N ASN A 70 -6.08 -8.43 0.16
CA ASN A 70 -5.65 -9.03 1.43
C ASN A 70 -5.98 -8.17 2.66
N SER A 71 -6.61 -7.02 2.47
CA SER A 71 -6.94 -6.06 3.54
C SER A 71 -8.42 -5.70 3.49
N PRO A 72 -9.02 -5.30 4.61
CA PRO A 72 -10.40 -4.84 4.62
C PRO A 72 -10.57 -3.55 3.83
N ALA A 73 -11.61 -3.49 3.01
CA ALA A 73 -12.06 -2.28 2.33
C ALA A 73 -13.17 -1.64 3.17
N ARG A 74 -13.09 -0.36 3.49
CA ARG A 74 -14.22 0.38 4.02
C ARG A 74 -14.95 1.04 2.85
N ILE A 75 -16.18 0.62 2.62
CA ILE A 75 -17.01 1.14 1.54
C ILE A 75 -17.53 2.51 1.97
N ASP A 76 -17.23 3.55 1.20
CA ASP A 76 -17.77 4.90 1.44
C ASP A 76 -19.14 5.04 0.80
N GLU A 77 -19.22 4.64 -0.46
CA GLU A 77 -20.38 4.83 -1.31
C GLU A 77 -20.39 3.80 -2.43
N ILE A 78 -21.54 3.16 -2.63
CA ILE A 78 -21.83 2.38 -3.82
C ILE A 78 -23.02 3.00 -4.54
N GLN A 79 -22.82 3.38 -5.80
CA GLN A 79 -23.88 3.86 -6.68
C GLN A 79 -24.13 2.80 -7.75
N GLY A 80 -25.39 2.40 -7.91
CA GLY A 80 -25.84 1.52 -8.98
C GLY A 80 -27.05 2.12 -9.67
N ASP A 81 -27.13 1.98 -11.00
CA ASP A 81 -28.24 2.54 -11.78
C ASP A 81 -29.59 1.87 -11.49
N THR A 82 -29.56 0.58 -11.13
CA THR A 82 -30.76 -0.29 -11.10
C THR A 82 -30.97 -1.01 -9.77
N VAL A 83 -29.95 -1.05 -8.91
CA VAL A 83 -29.95 -1.75 -7.62
C VAL A 83 -29.55 -0.78 -6.52
N ASP A 84 -30.31 -0.79 -5.43
CA ASP A 84 -29.94 -0.06 -4.22
C ASP A 84 -28.90 -0.85 -3.41
N PHE A 85 -27.68 -0.31 -3.36
CA PHE A 85 -26.56 -0.84 -2.58
C PHE A 85 -26.34 -0.09 -1.26
N SER A 86 -27.28 0.79 -0.85
CA SER A 86 -27.16 1.65 0.33
C SER A 86 -26.80 0.90 1.62
N TYR A 87 -27.21 -0.36 1.77
CA TYR A 87 -26.87 -1.22 2.90
C TYR A 87 -25.36 -1.47 3.08
N LEU A 88 -24.56 -1.36 2.01
CA LEU A 88 -23.12 -1.51 2.06
C LEU A 88 -22.37 -0.21 2.36
N ASN A 89 -23.04 0.94 2.26
CA ASN A 89 -22.40 2.21 2.55
C ASN A 89 -21.92 2.23 4.01
N GLN A 90 -20.69 2.71 4.20
CA GLN A 90 -19.96 2.75 5.47
C GLN A 90 -19.63 1.39 6.10
N LYS A 91 -19.86 0.28 5.41
CA LYS A 91 -19.50 -1.06 5.91
C LYS A 91 -18.08 -1.46 5.54
N ASN A 92 -17.50 -2.29 6.39
CA ASN A 92 -16.24 -2.95 6.11
C ASN A 92 -16.51 -4.25 5.34
N LEU A 93 -15.85 -4.40 4.20
CA LEU A 93 -15.80 -5.60 3.38
C LEU A 93 -14.43 -6.26 3.61
N PHE A 94 -14.39 -7.29 4.44
CA PHE A 94 -13.15 -7.99 4.78
C PHE A 94 -12.62 -8.81 3.59
N SER A 95 -11.32 -9.14 3.62
CA SER A 95 -10.67 -9.99 2.61
C SER A 95 -11.45 -11.30 2.40
N GLY A 96 -11.84 -11.59 1.16
CA GLY A 96 -12.61 -12.77 0.78
C GLY A 96 -14.11 -12.69 1.05
N GLN A 97 -14.59 -11.65 1.74
CA GLN A 97 -16.02 -11.44 1.98
C GLN A 97 -16.71 -10.98 0.69
N PHE A 98 -17.96 -11.40 0.54
CA PHE A 98 -18.80 -11.05 -0.60
C PHE A 98 -20.24 -10.76 -0.18
N PHE A 99 -20.93 -9.99 -1.01
CA PHE A 99 -22.35 -9.72 -0.90
C PHE A 99 -23.03 -9.93 -2.26
N ASN A 100 -24.16 -10.62 -2.24
CA ASN A 100 -24.93 -10.91 -3.44
C ASN A 100 -26.18 -10.03 -3.48
N PHE A 101 -26.45 -9.47 -4.65
CA PHE A 101 -27.63 -8.65 -4.91
C PHE A 101 -28.39 -9.21 -6.09
N PRO A 102 -29.72 -9.36 -5.97
CA PRO A 102 -30.56 -9.75 -7.09
C PRO A 102 -30.62 -8.61 -8.12
N ILE A 103 -30.56 -8.96 -9.40
CA ILE A 103 -30.79 -8.07 -10.55
C ILE A 103 -31.86 -8.64 -11.46
N ALA A 104 -32.53 -7.77 -12.22
CA ALA A 104 -33.43 -8.22 -13.28
C ALA A 104 -32.65 -8.95 -14.39
N GLU A 105 -33.28 -9.92 -15.01
CA GLU A 105 -32.66 -10.76 -16.03
C GLU A 105 -32.24 -9.93 -17.25
N ASN A 106 -30.98 -10.10 -17.71
CA ASN A 106 -30.41 -9.39 -18.87
C ASN A 106 -30.35 -7.85 -18.78
N GLN A 107 -30.33 -7.28 -17.57
CA GLN A 107 -30.16 -5.85 -17.40
C GLN A 107 -28.67 -5.51 -17.24
N ASP A 108 -28.11 -4.65 -18.07
CA ASP A 108 -26.75 -4.12 -17.85
C ASP A 108 -26.76 -3.18 -16.64
N VAL A 109 -25.77 -3.31 -15.76
CA VAL A 109 -25.67 -2.54 -14.53
C VAL A 109 -24.32 -1.84 -14.48
N ASN A 110 -24.35 -0.52 -14.41
CA ASN A 110 -23.16 0.26 -14.05
C ASN A 110 -23.12 0.43 -12.54
N ILE A 111 -21.97 0.13 -11.95
CA ILE A 111 -21.74 0.21 -10.52
C ILE A 111 -20.47 1.02 -10.29
N LEU A 112 -20.60 2.07 -9.51
CA LEU A 112 -19.48 2.86 -8.99
C LEU A 112 -19.27 2.48 -7.53
N VAL A 113 -18.06 2.03 -7.19
CA VAL A 113 -17.69 1.71 -5.81
C VAL A 113 -16.58 2.65 -5.38
N LYS A 114 -16.85 3.48 -4.37
CA LYS A 114 -15.85 4.27 -3.65
C LYS A 114 -15.56 3.60 -2.32
N TYR A 115 -14.28 3.38 -2.04
CA TYR A 115 -13.85 2.70 -0.83
C TYR A 115 -12.43 3.10 -0.45
N HIS A 116 -12.06 2.92 0.81
CA HIS A 116 -10.72 3.23 1.29
C HIS A 116 -10.17 2.13 2.20
N ASP A 117 -8.85 2.08 2.32
CA ASP A 117 -8.17 1.46 3.46
C ASP A 117 -7.69 2.55 4.43
N GLN A 118 -6.86 2.17 5.41
CA GLN A 118 -6.31 3.12 6.38
C GLN A 118 -5.35 4.16 5.77
N ILE A 119 -4.95 4.01 4.50
CA ILE A 119 -3.86 4.76 3.86
C ILE A 119 -4.36 5.54 2.64
N SER A 120 -5.23 4.96 1.82
CA SER A 120 -5.59 5.43 0.48
C SER A 120 -7.07 5.24 0.18
N ASN A 121 -7.59 6.15 -0.66
CA ASN A 121 -8.94 6.08 -1.21
C ASN A 121 -8.88 5.51 -2.64
N PHE A 122 -9.91 4.75 -2.99
CA PHE A 122 -10.05 4.06 -4.27
C PHE A 122 -11.44 4.30 -4.84
N GLU A 123 -11.52 4.38 -6.16
CA GLU A 123 -12.76 4.49 -6.91
C GLU A 123 -12.67 3.54 -8.10
N GLU A 124 -13.63 2.61 -8.20
CA GLU A 124 -13.69 1.64 -9.29
C GLU A 124 -15.08 1.65 -9.92
N LYS A 125 -15.11 1.61 -11.26
CA LYS A 125 -16.31 1.57 -12.08
C LYS A 125 -16.41 0.21 -12.75
N PHE A 126 -17.57 -0.42 -12.61
CA PHE A 126 -17.86 -1.72 -13.20
C PHE A 126 -19.08 -1.59 -14.12
N THR A 127 -18.97 -2.15 -15.32
CA THR A 127 -20.10 -2.31 -16.26
C THR A 127 -20.28 -3.80 -16.46
N ILE A 128 -21.43 -4.34 -16.06
CA ILE A 128 -21.68 -5.78 -15.92
C ILE A 128 -23.05 -6.17 -16.44
#